data_AF-A0A7X4JH37-F1
#
_entry.id   AF-A0A7X4JH37-F1
#
_cell.length_a   1.000
_cell.length_b   1.000
_cell.length_c   1.000
_cell.angle_alpha   90.00
_cell.angle_beta   90.00
_cell.angle_gamma   90.00
#
_symmetry.space_group_name_H-M   'P 1'
#
loop_
_entity.id
_entity.type
_entity.pdbx_description
1 polymer ?
#
loop_
_entity_poly.entity_id
_entity_poly.type
_entity_poly.pdbx_seq_one_letter_code
_entity_poly.pdbx_strand_id
1 'polypeptide(L)'
;MKPIRVTVDRAGTPESSHLVYGVVHEVGSPGGRRAFGDPRLMAFWRSSMKPLQILPAVRDGLFGRLGLGAEALALACASHHGTPRHLEVVQSVIEAAELAPEMFVCGPHRPFDDGAARGMDEAGRLPGRIHNNCSGQHAALLALCVARGWPFQGYHEPGHPLQRAIRRELSAWLGEDCERLTWGTDGCGLPTPALALRDMARVFADFGASPEAAVRSVVTAMTAHPTLVSGPAALSANLMRASSGRILAKEGAEGVFCLA
;
A
#
# COMPACT_ATOMS: atom_id res chain seq x y z
N MET A 1 12.30 -23.75 7.23
CA MET A 1 12.99 -24.38 6.08
C MET A 1 14.08 -23.44 5.59
N LYS A 2 14.98 -23.85 4.69
CA LYS A 2 15.91 -22.91 4.02
C LYS A 2 15.11 -21.84 3.25
N PRO A 3 15.64 -20.61 3.09
CA PRO A 3 15.02 -19.63 2.19
C PRO A 3 14.94 -20.20 0.77
N ILE A 4 13.93 -19.77 0.01
CA ILE A 4 13.81 -20.12 -1.40
C ILE A 4 14.95 -19.43 -2.15
N ARG A 5 15.59 -20.13 -3.09
CA ARG A 5 16.63 -19.55 -3.95
C ARG A 5 16.13 -19.49 -5.36
N VAL A 6 16.15 -18.30 -5.95
CA VAL A 6 15.86 -18.07 -7.36
C VAL A 6 17.17 -17.75 -8.06
N THR A 7 17.56 -18.57 -9.03
CA THR A 7 18.80 -18.42 -9.78
C THR A 7 18.46 -17.97 -11.20
N VAL A 8 19.23 -17.01 -11.73
CA VAL A 8 19.25 -16.71 -13.17
C VAL A 8 20.47 -17.41 -13.74
N ASP A 9 20.26 -18.27 -14.74
CA ASP A 9 21.31 -19.02 -15.41
C ASP A 9 21.63 -18.43 -16.78
N ARG A 10 22.92 -18.35 -17.12
CA ARG A 10 23.41 -18.02 -18.47
C ARG A 10 24.27 -19.15 -18.99
N ALA A 11 23.85 -19.75 -20.11
CA ALA A 11 24.52 -20.91 -20.71
C ALA A 11 24.79 -22.05 -19.70
N GLY A 12 23.83 -22.32 -18.81
CA GLY A 12 23.94 -23.36 -17.77
C GLY A 12 24.83 -23.00 -16.58
N THR A 13 25.33 -21.76 -16.50
CA THR A 13 26.09 -21.26 -15.35
C THR A 13 25.23 -20.30 -14.52
N PRO A 14 25.13 -20.49 -13.18
CA PRO A 14 24.47 -19.55 -12.30
C PRO A 14 25.11 -18.15 -12.38
N GLU A 15 24.39 -17.17 -12.90
CA GLU A 15 24.84 -15.79 -13.06
C GLU A 15 24.47 -14.94 -11.84
N SER A 16 23.26 -15.10 -11.32
CA SER A 16 22.81 -14.42 -10.10
C SER A 16 21.90 -15.31 -9.26
N SER A 17 21.88 -15.10 -7.95
CA SER A 17 21.05 -15.84 -6.99
C SER A 17 20.37 -14.87 -6.03
N HIS A 18 19.05 -15.00 -5.90
CA HIS A 18 18.23 -14.20 -4.99
C HIS A 18 17.62 -15.11 -3.94
N LEU A 19 17.75 -14.74 -2.66
CA LEU A 19 17.12 -15.45 -1.56
C LEU A 19 15.77 -14.83 -1.25
N VAL A 20 14.72 -15.63 -1.29
CA VAL A 20 13.35 -15.24 -0.96
C VAL A 20 12.99 -15.85 0.39
N TYR A 21 12.64 -14.99 1.32
CA TYR A 21 12.12 -15.34 2.62
C TYR A 21 10.59 -15.23 2.57
N GLY A 22 9.89 -16.23 3.11
CA GLY A 22 8.43 -16.27 3.02
C GLY A 22 7.80 -16.93 4.22
N VAL A 23 6.69 -16.39 4.69
CA VAL A 23 5.91 -16.94 5.79
C VAL A 23 4.46 -17.09 5.32
N VAL A 24 3.89 -18.27 5.55
CA VAL A 24 2.48 -18.57 5.34
C VAL A 24 1.84 -18.66 6.72
N HIS A 25 0.81 -17.85 6.94
CA HIS A 25 0.00 -17.88 8.15
C HIS A 25 -1.37 -18.49 7.86
N GLU A 26 -1.95 -19.17 8.84
CA GLU A 26 -3.30 -19.72 8.77
C GLU A 26 -4.15 -19.01 9.82
N VAL A 27 -5.23 -18.37 9.37
CA VAL A 27 -6.11 -17.56 10.22
C VAL A 27 -6.62 -18.39 11.40
N GLY A 28 -6.55 -17.83 12.60
CA GLY A 28 -6.95 -18.49 13.84
C GLY A 28 -5.91 -19.45 14.43
N SER A 29 -4.75 -19.63 13.79
CA SER A 29 -3.66 -20.45 14.35
C SER A 29 -2.65 -19.58 15.13
N PRO A 30 -2.20 -20.00 16.33
CA PRO A 30 -1.28 -19.21 17.16
C PRO A 30 0.16 -19.12 16.62
N GLY A 31 0.46 -19.78 15.50
CA GLY A 31 1.76 -19.74 14.82
C GLY A 31 1.61 -19.88 13.32
N GLY A 32 2.52 -19.29 12.54
CA GLY A 32 2.52 -19.43 11.09
C GLY A 32 2.57 -20.89 10.64
N ARG A 33 1.77 -21.25 9.64
CA ARG A 33 1.67 -22.60 9.08
C ARG A 33 2.99 -23.09 8.49
N ARG A 34 3.76 -22.18 7.85
CA ARG A 34 4.99 -22.56 7.14
C ARG A 34 5.94 -21.37 6.96
N ALA A 35 7.26 -21.60 7.12
CA ALA A 35 8.27 -20.57 6.91
C ALA A 35 9.47 -21.06 6.05
N PHE A 36 9.80 -20.28 5.03
CA PHE A 36 10.96 -20.41 4.16
C PHE A 36 11.99 -19.34 4.55
N GLY A 37 13.10 -19.74 5.19
CA GLY A 37 14.04 -18.82 5.84
C GLY A 37 13.69 -18.52 7.30
N ASP A 38 14.26 -17.45 7.87
CA ASP A 38 13.95 -17.01 9.24
C ASP A 38 12.65 -16.18 9.26
N PRO A 39 11.56 -16.66 9.91
CA PRO A 39 10.31 -15.90 10.03
C PRO A 39 10.43 -14.63 10.89
N ARG A 40 11.53 -14.47 11.63
CA ARG A 40 11.84 -13.30 12.46
C ARG A 40 12.70 -12.27 11.72
N LEU A 41 13.00 -12.51 10.43
CA LEU A 41 13.72 -11.52 9.63
C LEU A 41 12.94 -10.20 9.67
N MET A 42 13.61 -9.15 10.12
CA MET A 42 13.03 -7.81 10.21
C MET A 42 13.12 -7.13 8.84
N ALA A 43 12.01 -6.56 8.39
CA ALA A 43 11.94 -5.73 7.20
C ALA A 43 10.99 -4.56 7.45
N PHE A 44 11.19 -3.45 6.75
CA PHE A 44 10.17 -2.40 6.71
C PHE A 44 8.97 -2.90 5.93
N TRP A 45 7.75 -2.64 6.40
CA TRP A 45 6.54 -3.13 5.73
C TRP A 45 6.28 -2.40 4.40
N ARG A 46 6.80 -1.17 4.26
CA ARG A 46 6.70 -0.32 3.06
C ARG A 46 5.25 -0.20 2.59
N SER A 47 5.04 -0.02 1.29
CA SER A 47 3.71 0.10 0.69
C SER A 47 2.77 -1.10 0.87
N SER A 48 3.25 -2.26 1.37
CA SER A 48 2.35 -3.39 1.65
C SER A 48 1.40 -3.11 2.82
N MET A 49 1.69 -2.12 3.67
CA MET A 49 0.83 -1.73 4.81
C MET A 49 -0.31 -0.75 4.44
N LYS A 50 -0.36 -0.23 3.20
CA LYS A 50 -1.33 0.80 2.79
C LYS A 50 -2.80 0.46 3.07
N PRO A 51 -3.26 -0.80 2.87
CA PRO A 51 -4.63 -1.18 3.20
C PRO A 51 -4.97 -0.98 4.69
N LEU A 52 -4.00 -1.11 5.60
CA LEU A 52 -4.17 -0.79 7.01
C LEU A 52 -4.07 0.72 7.28
N GLN A 53 -3.16 1.42 6.59
CA GLN A 53 -3.00 2.87 6.74
C GLN A 53 -4.26 3.66 6.39
N ILE A 54 -5.11 3.13 5.50
CA ILE A 54 -6.34 3.83 5.09
C ILE A 54 -7.53 3.56 6.01
N LEU A 55 -7.47 2.57 6.90
CA LEU A 55 -8.58 2.22 7.79
C LEU A 55 -9.14 3.39 8.62
N PRO A 56 -8.32 4.34 9.13
CA PRO A 56 -8.87 5.51 9.82
C PRO A 56 -9.85 6.31 8.94
N ALA A 57 -9.54 6.47 7.65
CA ALA A 57 -10.40 7.19 6.72
C ALA A 57 -11.69 6.41 6.39
N VAL A 58 -11.58 5.09 6.25
CA VAL A 58 -12.73 4.21 5.98
C VAL A 58 -13.68 4.17 7.18
N ARG A 59 -13.14 3.99 8.39
CA ARG A 59 -13.92 3.95 9.64
C ARG A 59 -14.55 5.29 9.98
N ASP A 60 -13.87 6.37 9.63
CA ASP A 60 -14.43 7.72 9.73
C ASP A 60 -15.60 7.92 8.74
N GLY A 61 -15.75 7.09 7.70
CA GLY A 61 -16.79 7.23 6.67
C GLY A 61 -16.46 8.26 5.60
N LEU A 62 -15.17 8.63 5.49
CA LEU A 62 -14.68 9.70 4.62
C LEU A 62 -15.16 9.57 3.17
N PHE A 63 -14.96 8.39 2.58
CA PHE A 63 -15.27 8.14 1.17
C PHE A 63 -16.75 8.39 0.87
N GLY A 64 -17.65 7.94 1.76
CA GLY A 64 -19.09 8.19 1.62
C GLY A 64 -19.47 9.66 1.70
N ARG A 65 -18.89 10.41 2.67
CA ARG A 65 -19.16 11.85 2.81
C ARG A 65 -18.65 12.69 1.65
N LEU A 66 -17.58 12.27 1.00
CA LEU A 66 -17.01 12.93 -0.18
C LEU A 66 -17.63 12.46 -1.51
N GLY A 67 -18.60 11.55 -1.47
CA GLY A 67 -19.18 10.98 -2.70
C GLY A 67 -18.19 10.13 -3.50
N LEU A 68 -17.12 9.63 -2.86
CA LEU A 68 -16.07 8.83 -3.48
C LEU A 68 -16.40 7.34 -3.39
N GLY A 69 -16.29 6.64 -4.52
CA GLY A 69 -16.61 5.22 -4.64
C GLY A 69 -15.46 4.25 -4.40
N ALA A 70 -15.68 2.99 -4.75
CA ALA A 70 -14.72 1.90 -4.58
C ALA A 70 -13.40 2.12 -5.34
N GLU A 71 -13.42 2.82 -6.48
CA GLU A 71 -12.20 3.15 -7.22
C GLU A 71 -11.26 4.06 -6.44
N ALA A 72 -11.79 5.09 -5.78
CA ALA A 72 -11.01 6.00 -4.94
C ALA A 72 -10.44 5.26 -3.72
N LEU A 73 -11.21 4.33 -3.13
CA LEU A 73 -10.74 3.50 -2.02
C LEU A 73 -9.63 2.53 -2.46
N ALA A 74 -9.75 1.91 -3.63
CA ALA A 74 -8.71 1.06 -4.20
C ALA A 74 -7.43 1.86 -4.46
N LEU A 75 -7.55 3.04 -5.05
CA LEU A 75 -6.44 3.95 -5.31
C LEU A 75 -5.77 4.45 -4.01
N ALA A 76 -6.53 4.66 -2.94
CA ALA A 76 -5.98 5.04 -1.64
C ALA A 76 -5.08 3.95 -1.03
N CYS A 77 -5.24 2.70 -1.47
CA CYS A 77 -4.39 1.56 -1.09
C CYS A 77 -3.20 1.36 -2.05
N ALA A 78 -3.07 2.19 -3.09
CA ALA A 78 -2.27 1.87 -4.26
C ALA A 78 -0.78 2.24 -4.14
N SER A 79 0.01 1.53 -4.94
CA SER A 79 1.28 2.03 -5.48
C SER A 79 1.11 2.15 -7.00
N HIS A 80 0.32 3.13 -7.45
CA HIS A 80 -0.19 3.15 -8.81
C HIS A 80 0.90 3.43 -9.87
N HIS A 81 0.66 2.97 -11.10
CA HIS A 81 1.59 3.15 -12.20
C HIS A 81 1.48 4.49 -12.92
N GLY A 82 0.48 5.32 -12.57
CA GLY A 82 0.32 6.66 -13.14
C GLY A 82 -0.28 6.68 -14.55
N THR A 83 -1.04 5.62 -14.90
CA THR A 83 -1.86 5.59 -16.11
C THR A 83 -2.90 6.73 -16.09
N PRO A 84 -3.48 7.11 -17.26
CA PRO A 84 -4.53 8.14 -17.32
C PRO A 84 -5.67 7.89 -16.33
N ARG A 85 -6.15 6.64 -16.22
CA ARG A 85 -7.21 6.28 -15.26
C ARG A 85 -6.79 6.49 -13.80
N HIS A 86 -5.54 6.23 -13.43
CA HIS A 86 -5.07 6.56 -12.08
C HIS A 86 -5.16 8.05 -11.81
N LEU A 87 -4.70 8.88 -12.76
CA LEU A 87 -4.69 10.33 -12.59
C LEU A 87 -6.10 10.90 -12.53
N GLU A 88 -7.04 10.38 -13.32
CA GLU A 88 -8.48 10.73 -13.22
C GLU A 88 -9.03 10.48 -11.81
N VAL A 89 -8.72 9.32 -11.22
CA VAL A 89 -9.20 8.98 -9.87
C VAL A 89 -8.47 9.79 -8.79
N VAL A 90 -7.17 10.07 -8.93
CA VAL A 90 -6.45 10.98 -8.02
C VAL A 90 -7.11 12.36 -8.05
N GLN A 91 -7.40 12.86 -9.25
CA GLN A 91 -7.99 14.18 -9.46
C GLN A 91 -9.39 14.30 -8.84
N SER A 92 -10.22 13.27 -8.95
CA SER A 92 -11.56 13.30 -8.31
C SER A 92 -11.50 13.34 -6.78
N VAL A 93 -10.50 12.70 -6.16
CA VAL A 93 -10.27 12.80 -4.71
C VAL A 93 -9.79 14.20 -4.33
N ILE A 94 -8.90 14.79 -5.13
CA ILE A 94 -8.41 16.16 -4.94
C ILE A 94 -9.57 17.17 -4.98
N GLU A 95 -10.43 17.05 -5.99
CA GLU A 95 -11.58 17.94 -6.17
C GLU A 95 -12.59 17.79 -5.04
N ALA A 96 -12.96 16.55 -4.70
CA ALA A 96 -13.95 16.29 -3.65
C ALA A 96 -13.50 16.78 -2.27
N ALA A 97 -12.18 16.78 -2.00
CA ALA A 97 -11.61 17.20 -0.73
C ALA A 97 -10.98 18.61 -0.76
N GLU A 98 -11.17 19.36 -1.85
CA GLU A 98 -10.62 20.71 -2.06
C GLU A 98 -9.11 20.82 -1.78
N LEU A 99 -8.36 19.83 -2.25
CA LEU A 99 -6.91 19.75 -2.02
C LEU A 99 -6.14 20.47 -3.12
N ALA A 100 -4.91 20.90 -2.77
CA ALA A 100 -3.92 21.34 -3.75
C ALA A 100 -2.81 20.29 -3.86
N PRO A 101 -2.37 19.87 -5.07
CA PRO A 101 -1.28 18.91 -5.23
C PRO A 101 -0.01 19.26 -4.46
N GLU A 102 0.27 20.56 -4.25
CA GLU A 102 1.41 21.09 -3.51
C GLU A 102 1.45 20.63 -2.05
N MET A 103 0.29 20.24 -1.49
CA MET A 103 0.19 19.67 -0.15
C MET A 103 0.82 18.26 -0.05
N PHE A 104 1.05 17.58 -1.17
CA PHE A 104 1.45 16.17 -1.17
C PHE A 104 2.95 16.04 -0.94
N VAL A 105 3.38 15.54 0.23
CA VAL A 105 4.82 15.47 0.56
C VAL A 105 5.59 14.45 -0.27
N CYS A 106 4.91 13.51 -0.94
CA CYS A 106 5.54 12.47 -1.75
C CYS A 106 6.36 13.02 -2.92
N GLY A 107 6.14 14.27 -3.33
CA GLY A 107 6.90 14.89 -4.40
C GLY A 107 6.55 14.32 -5.79
N PRO A 108 7.12 14.90 -6.86
CA PRO A 108 6.94 14.39 -8.21
C PRO A 108 7.67 13.05 -8.39
N HIS A 109 7.11 12.18 -9.24
CA HIS A 109 7.71 10.90 -9.60
C HIS A 109 7.31 10.59 -11.04
N ARG A 110 8.23 10.03 -11.82
CA ARG A 110 7.94 9.59 -13.19
C ARG A 110 6.93 8.41 -13.14
N PRO A 111 5.87 8.40 -13.96
CA PRO A 111 4.97 7.24 -14.02
C PRO A 111 5.72 5.93 -14.26
N PHE A 112 5.27 4.84 -13.63
CA PHE A 112 5.79 3.49 -13.92
C PHE A 112 5.19 2.90 -15.20
N ASP A 113 4.06 3.42 -15.66
CA ASP A 113 3.50 3.04 -16.95
C ASP A 113 4.34 3.66 -18.09
N ASP A 114 4.93 2.81 -18.92
CA ASP A 114 5.81 3.23 -20.02
C ASP A 114 5.11 4.16 -21.01
N GLY A 115 3.83 3.92 -21.30
CA GLY A 115 3.04 4.74 -22.22
C GLY A 115 2.80 6.13 -21.65
N ALA A 116 2.38 6.21 -20.39
CA ALA A 116 2.21 7.48 -19.68
C ALA A 116 3.53 8.24 -19.59
N ALA A 117 4.63 7.57 -19.25
CA ALA A 117 5.94 8.20 -19.14
C ALA A 117 6.44 8.74 -20.49
N ARG A 118 6.32 7.97 -21.58
CA ARG A 118 6.68 8.42 -22.94
C ARG A 118 5.82 9.59 -23.40
N GLY A 119 4.51 9.52 -23.18
CA GLY A 119 3.61 10.61 -23.54
C GLY A 119 3.94 11.93 -22.82
N MET A 120 4.44 11.87 -21.58
CA MET A 120 4.94 13.07 -20.88
C MET A 120 6.21 13.62 -21.52
N ASP A 121 7.18 12.76 -21.85
CA ASP A 121 8.44 13.17 -22.49
C ASP A 121 8.19 13.80 -23.87
N GLU A 122 7.36 13.16 -24.69
CA GLU A 122 6.99 13.65 -26.03
C GLU A 122 6.28 15.01 -25.96
N ALA A 123 5.50 15.25 -24.90
CA ALA A 123 4.85 16.53 -24.65
C ALA A 123 5.76 17.57 -23.95
N GLY A 124 7.02 17.23 -23.64
CA GLY A 124 7.94 18.11 -22.90
C GLY A 124 7.47 18.44 -21.47
N ARG A 125 6.66 17.56 -20.86
CA ARG A 125 6.05 17.78 -19.53
C ARG A 125 6.86 17.07 -18.45
N LEU A 126 7.10 17.76 -17.34
CA LEU A 126 7.68 17.15 -16.14
C LEU A 126 6.58 16.53 -15.25
N PRO A 127 6.88 15.43 -14.53
CA PRO A 127 5.94 14.87 -13.57
C PRO A 127 5.65 15.86 -12.43
N GLY A 128 4.36 16.07 -12.15
CA GLY A 128 3.88 16.70 -10.92
C GLY A 128 3.64 15.71 -9.78
N ARG A 129 3.30 16.20 -8.57
CA ARG A 129 3.06 15.38 -7.36
C ARG A 129 1.93 14.35 -7.52
N ILE A 130 0.94 14.62 -8.37
CA ILE A 130 -0.14 13.66 -8.70
C ILE A 130 0.37 12.39 -9.41
N HIS A 131 1.53 12.46 -10.08
CA HIS A 131 2.12 11.31 -10.77
C HIS A 131 2.91 10.38 -9.83
N ASN A 132 3.11 10.80 -8.57
CA ASN A 132 3.66 9.93 -7.55
C ASN A 132 2.84 8.67 -7.40
N ASN A 133 3.48 7.51 -7.40
CA ASN A 133 2.80 6.23 -7.25
C ASN A 133 2.00 6.11 -5.94
N CYS A 134 2.31 6.95 -4.94
CA CYS A 134 1.58 7.01 -3.68
C CYS A 134 0.54 8.16 -3.65
N SER A 135 0.41 8.97 -4.69
CA SER A 135 -0.39 10.21 -4.62
C SER A 135 -1.86 9.97 -4.25
N GLY A 136 -2.46 8.86 -4.69
CA GLY A 136 -3.80 8.46 -4.27
C GLY A 136 -3.94 8.19 -2.76
N GLN A 137 -2.93 7.55 -2.15
CA GLN A 137 -2.87 7.39 -0.70
C GLN A 137 -2.76 8.76 -0.01
N HIS A 138 -1.83 9.60 -0.49
CA HIS A 138 -1.63 10.92 0.10
C HIS A 138 -2.88 11.80 0.00
N ALA A 139 -3.58 11.76 -1.13
CA ALA A 139 -4.85 12.46 -1.33
C ALA A 139 -5.90 12.03 -0.31
N ALA A 140 -6.10 10.73 -0.11
CA ALA A 140 -7.09 10.22 0.83
C ALA A 140 -6.73 10.52 2.31
N LEU A 141 -5.44 10.44 2.66
CA LEU A 141 -4.96 10.79 4.01
C LEU A 141 -5.08 12.29 4.29
N LEU A 142 -4.78 13.15 3.31
CA LEU A 142 -4.99 14.60 3.43
C LEU A 142 -6.47 14.96 3.50
N ALA A 143 -7.31 14.29 2.70
CA ALA A 143 -8.77 14.45 2.77
C ALA A 143 -9.30 14.10 4.18
N LEU A 144 -8.74 13.08 4.83
CA LEU A 144 -9.05 12.78 6.22
C LEU A 144 -8.60 13.92 7.15
N CYS A 145 -7.40 14.48 6.96
CA CYS A 145 -6.95 15.62 7.75
C CYS A 145 -7.92 16.79 7.65
N VAL A 146 -8.32 17.17 6.43
CA VAL A 146 -9.29 18.25 6.18
C VAL A 146 -10.64 17.94 6.87
N ALA A 147 -11.20 16.75 6.64
CA ALA A 147 -12.48 16.36 7.22
C ALA A 147 -12.48 16.34 8.77
N ARG A 148 -11.33 16.12 9.40
CA ARG A 148 -11.15 16.09 10.85
C ARG A 148 -10.70 17.42 11.44
N GLY A 149 -10.47 18.44 10.62
CA GLY A 149 -9.88 19.72 11.05
C GLY A 149 -8.45 19.58 11.57
N TRP A 150 -7.71 18.55 11.15
CA TRP A 150 -6.29 18.39 11.46
C TRP A 150 -5.42 19.23 10.54
N PRO A 151 -4.21 19.63 10.97
CA PRO A 151 -3.25 20.28 10.09
C PRO A 151 -2.99 19.44 8.83
N PHE A 152 -2.93 20.09 7.67
CA PHE A 152 -2.43 19.44 6.46
C PHE A 152 -0.90 19.47 6.40
N GLN A 153 -0.25 20.44 7.06
CA GLN A 153 1.20 20.52 7.16
C GLN A 153 1.71 19.47 8.16
N GLY A 154 2.84 18.83 7.83
CA GLY A 154 3.45 17.84 8.72
C GLY A 154 2.65 16.54 8.87
N TYR A 155 1.66 16.25 8.03
CA TYR A 155 0.84 15.02 8.18
C TYR A 155 1.61 13.69 8.12
N HIS A 156 2.85 13.74 7.61
CA HIS A 156 3.79 12.63 7.54
C HIS A 156 4.66 12.49 8.80
N GLU A 157 4.64 13.50 9.68
CA GLU A 157 5.44 13.50 10.91
C GLU A 157 4.84 12.53 11.95
N PRO A 158 5.67 11.76 12.69
CA PRO A 158 5.19 10.76 13.63
C PRO A 158 4.23 11.29 14.71
N GLY A 159 4.39 12.55 15.13
CA GLY A 159 3.54 13.19 16.15
C GLY A 159 2.19 13.67 15.63
N HIS A 160 1.98 13.71 14.31
CA HIS A 160 0.77 14.24 13.71
C HIS A 160 -0.47 13.41 14.09
N PRO A 161 -1.66 14.03 14.33
CA PRO A 161 -2.89 13.30 14.66
C PRO A 161 -3.22 12.15 13.69
N LEU A 162 -2.96 12.34 12.39
CA LEU A 162 -3.08 11.30 11.36
C LEU A 162 -2.19 10.09 11.66
N GLN A 163 -0.89 10.30 11.87
CA GLN A 163 0.06 9.21 12.10
C GLN A 163 -0.22 8.50 13.43
N ARG A 164 -0.71 9.23 14.43
CA ARG A 164 -1.21 8.63 15.69
C ARG A 164 -2.47 7.79 15.49
N ALA A 165 -3.37 8.16 14.57
CA ALA A 165 -4.53 7.35 14.21
C ALA A 165 -4.09 6.05 13.50
N ILE A 166 -3.22 6.16 12.49
CA ILE A 166 -2.63 5.02 11.79
C ILE A 166 -1.89 4.08 12.74
N ARG A 167 -1.10 4.62 13.68
CA ARG A 167 -0.38 3.83 14.68
C ARG A 167 -1.32 3.08 15.61
N ARG A 168 -2.44 3.68 16.01
CA ARG A 168 -3.48 3.02 16.82
C ARG A 168 -4.10 1.85 16.06
N GLU A 169 -4.39 2.03 14.78
CA GLU A 169 -4.84 0.92 13.92
C GLU A 169 -3.83 -0.21 13.89
N LEU A 170 -2.57 0.08 13.57
CA LEU A 170 -1.52 -0.92 13.51
C LEU A 170 -1.33 -1.64 14.85
N SER A 171 -1.44 -0.91 15.98
CA SER A 171 -1.32 -1.50 17.31
C SER A 171 -2.44 -2.50 17.61
N ALA A 172 -3.66 -2.18 17.18
CA ALA A 172 -4.80 -3.09 17.32
C ALA A 172 -4.58 -4.38 16.50
N TRP A 173 -4.07 -4.25 15.27
CA TRP A 173 -3.77 -5.40 14.40
C TRP A 173 -2.57 -6.22 14.88
N LEU A 174 -1.53 -5.57 15.39
CA LEU A 174 -0.34 -6.25 15.89
C LEU A 174 -0.54 -6.83 17.29
N GLY A 175 -1.53 -6.35 18.05
CA GLY A 175 -1.76 -6.75 19.43
C GLY A 175 -0.69 -6.24 20.39
N GLU A 176 0.06 -5.20 20.00
CA GLU A 176 1.07 -4.57 20.82
C GLU A 176 1.18 -3.07 20.53
N ASP A 177 1.82 -2.34 21.42
CA ASP A 177 2.01 -0.89 21.26
C ASP A 177 3.08 -0.60 20.20
N CYS A 178 2.63 -0.08 19.06
CA CYS A 178 3.49 0.28 17.95
C CYS A 178 4.43 1.47 18.24
N GLU A 179 4.28 2.18 19.37
CA GLU A 179 5.25 3.23 19.76
C GLU A 179 6.65 2.66 20.02
N ARG A 180 6.74 1.38 20.39
CA ARG A 180 8.02 0.69 20.69
C ARG A 180 8.71 0.12 19.45
N LEU A 181 8.06 0.14 18.29
CA LEU A 181 8.63 -0.39 17.06
C LEU A 181 9.71 0.55 16.51
N THR A 182 10.62 -0.02 15.72
CA THR A 182 11.53 0.79 14.90
C THR A 182 10.76 1.34 13.70
N TRP A 183 10.78 2.65 13.53
CA TRP A 183 10.14 3.36 12.42
C TRP A 183 11.18 3.95 11.47
N GLY A 184 10.90 3.88 10.17
CA GLY A 184 11.64 4.58 9.13
C GLY A 184 10.72 5.46 8.29
N THR A 185 11.31 6.30 7.45
CA THR A 185 10.60 7.10 6.45
C THR A 185 10.64 6.35 5.11
N ASP A 186 9.47 6.07 4.52
CA ASP A 186 9.37 5.47 3.19
C ASP A 186 9.71 6.51 2.10
N GLY A 187 9.92 6.07 0.86
CA GLY A 187 10.29 6.93 -0.28
C GLY A 187 9.25 8.01 -0.62
N CYS A 188 8.00 7.84 -0.19
CA CYS A 188 6.95 8.85 -0.32
C CYS A 188 6.87 9.83 0.87
N GLY A 189 7.73 9.67 1.87
CA GLY A 189 7.79 10.52 3.06
C GLY A 189 6.94 10.04 4.24
N LEU A 190 6.07 9.03 4.07
CA LEU A 190 5.26 8.50 5.18
C LEU A 190 6.06 7.55 6.10
N PRO A 191 5.70 7.43 7.39
CA PRO A 191 6.32 6.48 8.30
C PRO A 191 5.97 5.02 7.94
N THR A 192 6.93 4.13 8.11
CA THR A 192 6.76 2.67 7.96
C THR A 192 7.49 1.91 9.07
N PRO A 193 6.84 0.93 9.75
CA PRO A 193 7.49 0.17 10.81
C PRO A 193 8.34 -0.97 10.24
N ALA A 194 9.43 -1.29 10.93
CA ALA A 194 10.13 -2.56 10.77
C ALA A 194 9.41 -3.64 11.59
N LEU A 195 9.03 -4.74 10.93
CA LEU A 195 8.32 -5.87 11.53
C LEU A 195 9.00 -7.17 11.13
N ALA A 196 8.80 -8.23 11.92
CA ALA A 196 9.17 -9.56 11.48
C ALA A 196 8.21 -10.04 10.39
N LEU A 197 8.71 -10.82 9.42
CA LEU A 197 7.89 -11.38 8.34
C LEU A 197 6.68 -12.17 8.85
N ARG A 198 6.80 -12.86 9.99
CA ARG A 198 5.68 -13.59 10.60
C ARG A 198 4.54 -12.66 11.05
N ASP A 199 4.86 -11.46 11.52
CA ASP A 199 3.85 -10.52 12.03
C ASP A 199 3.14 -9.85 10.86
N MET A 200 3.88 -9.51 9.79
CA MET A 200 3.29 -9.07 8.51
C MET A 200 2.36 -10.14 7.94
N ALA A 201 2.80 -11.41 7.90
CA ALA A 201 2.01 -12.51 7.36
C ALA A 201 0.73 -12.76 8.16
N ARG A 202 0.80 -12.74 9.50
CA ARG A 202 -0.37 -12.86 10.37
C ARG A 202 -1.36 -11.74 10.10
N VAL A 203 -0.90 -10.49 10.22
CA VAL A 203 -1.79 -9.33 10.08
C VAL A 203 -2.43 -9.28 8.70
N PHE A 204 -1.69 -9.59 7.63
CA PHE A 204 -2.25 -9.55 6.29
C PHE A 204 -3.26 -10.68 6.05
N ALA A 205 -3.03 -11.88 6.59
CA ALA A 205 -3.98 -12.99 6.55
C ALA A 205 -5.27 -12.66 7.31
N ASP A 206 -5.14 -12.13 8.54
CA ASP A 206 -6.28 -11.71 9.35
C ASP A 206 -7.06 -10.56 8.69
N PHE A 207 -6.36 -9.64 8.03
CA PHE A 207 -6.97 -8.55 7.27
C PHE A 207 -7.79 -9.08 6.09
N GLY A 208 -7.22 -9.98 5.28
CA GLY A 208 -7.92 -10.58 4.14
C GLY A 208 -9.16 -11.39 4.53
N ALA A 209 -9.14 -12.02 5.70
CA ALA A 209 -10.25 -12.83 6.22
C ALA A 209 -11.23 -12.06 7.13
N SER A 210 -11.00 -10.77 7.40
CA SER A 210 -11.76 -10.04 8.41
C SER A 210 -13.24 -9.90 8.07
N PRO A 211 -14.16 -10.20 9.02
CA PRO A 211 -15.58 -9.94 8.87
C PRO A 211 -15.97 -8.48 9.23
N GLU A 212 -15.01 -7.60 9.54
CA GLU A 212 -15.32 -6.20 9.80
C GLU A 212 -15.73 -5.48 8.51
N ALA A 213 -16.85 -4.75 8.53
CA ALA A 213 -17.39 -4.10 7.33
C ALA A 213 -16.40 -3.09 6.69
N ALA A 214 -15.66 -2.33 7.51
CA ALA A 214 -14.64 -1.38 7.03
C ALA A 214 -13.45 -2.09 6.39
N VAL A 215 -13.04 -3.25 6.91
CA VAL A 215 -11.94 -4.02 6.33
C VAL A 215 -12.39 -4.69 5.04
N ARG A 216 -13.58 -5.31 5.05
CA ARG A 216 -14.17 -5.90 3.84
C ARG A 216 -14.34 -4.89 2.72
N SER A 217 -14.68 -3.64 3.00
CA SER A 217 -14.82 -2.63 1.94
C SER A 217 -13.46 -2.31 1.30
N VAL A 218 -12.38 -2.25 2.08
CA VAL A 218 -11.01 -2.11 1.55
C VAL A 218 -10.63 -3.30 0.67
N VAL A 219 -10.78 -4.53 1.20
CA VAL A 219 -10.47 -5.76 0.46
C VAL A 219 -11.26 -5.82 -0.84
N THR A 220 -12.58 -5.57 -0.77
CA THR A 220 -13.47 -5.57 -1.94
C THR A 220 -13.08 -4.52 -2.97
N ALA A 221 -12.78 -3.29 -2.53
CA ALA A 221 -12.36 -2.23 -3.44
C ALA A 221 -11.07 -2.61 -4.19
N MET A 222 -10.08 -3.14 -3.46
CA MET A 222 -8.80 -3.56 -4.04
C MET A 222 -8.98 -4.70 -5.04
N THR A 223 -9.74 -5.74 -4.69
CA THR A 223 -9.92 -6.91 -5.55
C THR A 223 -10.87 -6.67 -6.72
N ALA A 224 -11.82 -5.73 -6.61
CA ALA A 224 -12.69 -5.30 -7.71
C ALA A 224 -11.98 -4.34 -8.68
N HIS A 225 -11.02 -3.55 -8.21
CA HIS A 225 -10.25 -2.60 -9.02
C HIS A 225 -8.73 -2.85 -8.97
N PRO A 226 -8.28 -4.07 -9.33
CA PRO A 226 -6.90 -4.48 -9.13
C PRO A 226 -5.89 -3.66 -9.93
N THR A 227 -6.29 -3.15 -11.10
CA THR A 227 -5.44 -2.29 -11.92
C THR A 227 -5.20 -0.91 -11.33
N LEU A 228 -6.12 -0.41 -10.48
CA LEU A 228 -5.97 0.86 -9.75
C LEU A 228 -5.03 0.74 -8.54
N VAL A 229 -4.93 -0.44 -7.94
CA VAL A 229 -4.05 -0.70 -6.79
C VAL A 229 -2.57 -0.64 -7.19
N SER A 230 -2.27 -0.95 -8.45
CA SER A 230 -0.90 -0.95 -8.97
C SER A 230 -0.87 -0.56 -10.45
N GLY A 231 -0.94 -1.54 -11.35
CA GLY A 231 -1.00 -1.28 -12.77
C GLY A 231 -1.34 -2.54 -13.55
N PRO A 232 -1.73 -2.42 -14.83
CA PRO A 232 -2.25 -3.56 -15.60
C PRO A 232 -1.29 -4.74 -15.73
N ALA A 233 0.02 -4.51 -15.70
CA ALA A 233 1.05 -5.54 -15.81
C ALA A 233 1.60 -6.01 -14.45
N ALA A 234 1.21 -5.38 -13.34
CA ALA A 234 1.75 -5.69 -12.02
C ALA A 234 1.31 -7.08 -11.53
N LEU A 235 2.20 -7.76 -10.81
CA LEU A 235 1.91 -9.11 -10.27
C LEU A 235 0.70 -9.10 -9.33
N SER A 236 0.58 -8.09 -8.46
CA SER A 236 -0.56 -7.91 -7.55
C SER A 236 -1.89 -7.86 -8.31
N ALA A 237 -1.97 -7.03 -9.35
CA ALA A 237 -3.16 -6.88 -10.19
C ALA A 237 -3.48 -8.18 -10.94
N ASN A 238 -2.46 -8.85 -11.48
CA ASN A 238 -2.59 -10.13 -12.16
C ASN A 238 -3.14 -11.22 -11.23
N LEU A 239 -2.62 -11.35 -10.01
CA LEU A 239 -3.07 -12.34 -9.03
C LEU A 239 -4.53 -12.11 -8.61
N MET A 240 -4.89 -10.85 -8.33
CA MET A 240 -6.28 -10.50 -7.96
C MET A 240 -7.26 -10.80 -9.11
N ARG A 241 -6.90 -10.50 -10.36
CA ARG A 241 -7.74 -10.83 -11.53
C ARG A 241 -7.84 -12.33 -11.78
N ALA A 242 -6.70 -13.03 -11.79
CA ALA A 242 -6.64 -14.48 -12.07
C ALA A 242 -7.37 -15.31 -11.01
N SER A 243 -7.46 -14.81 -9.78
CA SER A 243 -8.20 -15.43 -8.70
C SER A 243 -9.68 -15.04 -8.63
N SER A 244 -10.14 -14.15 -9.53
CA SER A 244 -11.47 -13.53 -9.48
C SER A 244 -11.76 -12.86 -8.14
N GLY A 245 -10.75 -12.17 -7.60
CA GLY A 245 -10.83 -11.44 -6.33
C GLY A 245 -10.77 -12.31 -5.07
N ARG A 246 -10.49 -13.61 -5.19
CA ARG A 246 -10.29 -14.51 -4.03
C ARG A 246 -8.95 -14.30 -3.32
N ILE A 247 -7.96 -13.75 -4.01
CA ILE A 247 -6.66 -13.38 -3.43
C ILE A 247 -6.63 -11.86 -3.31
N LEU A 248 -6.30 -11.36 -2.13
CA LEU A 248 -5.84 -10.00 -1.91
C LEU A 248 -4.32 -9.97 -2.09
N ALA A 249 -3.77 -9.02 -2.83
CA ALA A 249 -2.32 -8.90 -3.01
C ALA A 249 -1.85 -7.44 -2.95
N LYS A 250 -0.74 -7.19 -2.24
CA LYS A 250 -0.11 -5.87 -2.18
C LYS A 250 1.41 -5.97 -2.13
N GLU A 251 2.04 -5.39 -3.14
CA GLU A 251 3.47 -5.17 -3.25
C GLU A 251 3.96 -3.96 -2.43
N GLY A 252 5.20 -4.08 -1.95
CA GLY A 252 6.00 -3.04 -1.32
C GLY A 252 7.33 -2.87 -2.06
N ALA A 253 7.98 -1.72 -1.85
CA ALA A 253 9.35 -1.52 -2.31
C ALA A 253 10.32 -2.53 -1.66
N GLU A 254 11.53 -2.64 -2.20
CA GLU A 254 12.58 -3.54 -1.67
C GLU A 254 12.17 -5.03 -1.62
N GLY A 255 11.23 -5.45 -2.48
CA GLY A 255 10.84 -6.86 -2.63
C GLY A 255 9.84 -7.39 -1.60
N VAL A 256 9.25 -6.53 -0.78
CA VAL A 256 8.18 -6.93 0.15
C VAL A 256 6.90 -7.23 -0.65
N PHE A 257 6.25 -8.36 -0.36
CA PHE A 257 5.00 -8.74 -1.04
C PHE A 257 4.09 -9.49 -0.06
N CYS A 258 2.88 -9.00 0.13
CA CYS A 258 1.87 -9.61 0.99
C CYS A 258 0.68 -10.10 0.16
N LEU A 259 0.16 -11.28 0.48
CA LEU A 259 -1.05 -11.84 -0.11
C LEU A 259 -1.85 -12.64 0.92
N ALA A 260 -3.18 -12.65 0.79
CA ALA A 260 -4.13 -13.38 1.64
C ALA A 260 -5.28 -13.93 0.81
#